data_AF-A0A5N0EQ19-F1
#
_entry.id   AF-A0A5N0EQ19-F1
#
_cell.length_a   1.000
_cell.length_b   1.000
_cell.length_c   1.000
_cell.angle_alpha   90.00
_cell.angle_beta   90.00
_cell.angle_gamma   90.00
#
_symmetry.space_group_name_H-M   'P 1'
#
loop_
_entity.id
_entity.type
_entity.pdbx_description
1 polymer ?
#
loop_
_entity_poly.entity_id
_entity_poly.type
_entity_poly.pdbx_seq_one_letter_code
_entity_poly.pdbx_strand_id
1 'polypeptide(L)'
;MDTVSSTVMVLGTVQFVLGVATVVLVFTGHRWAALAAVGIGFVSAAGFVLVHLFPDWFGPLSDSFINAPAAAKVNGFSWFAAIFEIIADLLIGIAGLRARRAAA
;
A
#
# COMPACT_ATOMS: atom_id res chain seq x y z
N MET A 1 -21.01 1.95 -12.23
CA MET A 1 -19.80 1.99 -11.38
C MET A 1 -20.21 2.70 -10.12
N ASP A 2 -20.35 1.95 -9.02
CA ASP A 2 -20.66 2.54 -7.72
C ASP A 2 -19.47 3.38 -7.27
N THR A 3 -19.74 4.59 -6.79
CA THR A 3 -18.74 5.62 -6.45
C THR A 3 -17.70 5.14 -5.44
N VAL A 4 -18.03 4.14 -4.62
CA VAL A 4 -17.14 3.44 -3.68
C VAL A 4 -15.93 2.80 -4.37
N SER A 5 -16.13 2.12 -5.50
CA SER A 5 -15.04 1.47 -6.25
C SER A 5 -14.07 2.49 -6.85
N SER A 6 -14.57 3.64 -7.30
CA SER A 6 -13.76 4.66 -7.97
C SER A 6 -12.71 5.27 -7.05
N THR A 7 -13.05 5.56 -5.79
CA THR A 7 -12.12 6.20 -4.86
C THR A 7 -11.01 5.26 -4.42
N VAL A 8 -11.35 4.01 -4.07
CA VAL A 8 -10.35 2.99 -3.70
C VAL A 8 -9.42 2.69 -4.88
N MET A 9 -9.95 2.61 -6.11
CA MET A 9 -9.11 2.47 -7.31
C MET A 9 -8.17 3.65 -7.52
N VAL A 10 -8.62 4.88 -7.30
CA VAL A 10 -7.75 6.06 -7.40
C VAL A 10 -6.64 6.00 -6.36
N LEU A 11 -6.96 5.66 -5.11
CA LEU A 11 -5.96 5.53 -4.04
C LEU A 11 -4.95 4.42 -4.34
N GLY A 12 -5.42 3.25 -4.80
CA GLY A 12 -4.56 2.15 -5.22
C GLY A 12 -3.64 2.55 -6.38
N THR A 13 -4.16 3.31 -7.35
CA THR A 13 -3.36 3.82 -8.48
C THR A 13 -2.29 4.82 -8.01
N VAL A 14 -2.65 5.75 -7.13
CA VAL A 14 -1.70 6.71 -6.54
C VAL A 14 -0.62 5.98 -5.76
N GLN A 15 -0.99 5.00 -4.93
CA GLN A 15 -0.03 4.15 -4.23
C GLN A 15 0.91 3.44 -5.21
N PHE A 16 0.38 2.81 -6.25
CA PHE A 16 1.20 2.11 -7.23
C PHE A 16 2.24 3.04 -7.89
N VAL A 17 1.81 4.23 -8.31
CA VAL A 17 2.71 5.24 -8.91
C VAL A 17 3.79 5.66 -7.91
N LEU A 18 3.43 5.91 -6.65
CA LEU A 18 4.38 6.25 -5.59
C LEU A 18 5.35 5.10 -5.28
N GLY A 19 4.89 3.86 -5.30
CA GLY A 19 5.71 2.66 -5.14
C GLY A 19 6.73 2.54 -6.28
N VAL A 20 6.29 2.65 -7.54
CA VAL A 20 7.18 2.66 -8.71
C VAL A 20 8.19 3.81 -8.62
N ALA A 21 7.75 5.02 -8.29
CA ALA A 21 8.65 6.16 -8.10
C ALA A 21 9.70 5.88 -7.01
N THR A 22 9.30 5.28 -5.90
CA THR A 22 10.22 4.88 -4.82
C THR A 22 11.26 3.88 -5.32
N VAL A 23 10.84 2.86 -6.06
CA VAL A 23 11.74 1.88 -6.66
C VAL A 23 12.73 2.55 -7.61
N VAL A 24 12.27 3.45 -8.48
CA VAL A 24 13.13 4.24 -9.38
C VAL A 24 14.13 5.08 -8.58
N LEU A 25 13.70 5.74 -7.50
CA LEU A 25 14.60 6.53 -6.64
C LEU A 25 15.69 5.66 -6.01
N VAL A 26 15.33 4.45 -5.54
CA VAL A 26 16.28 3.47 -4.97
C VAL A 26 17.30 3.03 -6.03
N PHE A 27 16.85 2.64 -7.22
CA PHE A 27 17.76 2.19 -8.28
C PHE A 27 18.64 3.30 -8.87
N THR A 28 18.18 4.55 -8.84
CA THR A 28 18.96 5.72 -9.28
C THR A 28 19.91 6.25 -8.19
N GLY A 29 19.91 5.67 -6.99
CA GLY A 29 20.74 6.14 -5.88
C GLY A 29 20.38 7.55 -5.41
N HIS A 30 19.13 7.98 -5.62
CA HIS A 30 18.73 9.35 -5.34
C HIS A 30 18.72 9.65 -3.83
N ARG A 31 19.13 10.86 -3.42
CA ARG A 31 19.20 11.26 -1.99
C ARG A 31 17.87 11.15 -1.23
N TRP A 32 16.74 11.18 -1.96
CA TRP A 32 15.40 11.05 -1.37
C TRP A 32 14.91 9.60 -1.27
N ALA A 33 15.64 8.62 -1.84
CA ALA A 33 15.21 7.22 -1.89
C ALA A 33 14.89 6.66 -0.50
N ALA A 34 15.76 6.90 0.47
CA ALA A 34 15.57 6.38 1.82
C ALA A 34 14.39 7.06 2.55
N LEU A 35 14.11 8.34 2.28
CA LEU A 35 12.94 9.01 2.85
C LEU A 35 11.63 8.53 2.19
N ALA A 36 11.63 8.41 0.86
CA ALA A 36 10.52 7.90 0.09
C ALA A 36 10.15 6.47 0.51
N ALA A 37 11.16 5.59 0.64
CA ALA A 37 10.98 4.20 1.10
C ALA A 37 10.32 4.13 2.48
N VAL A 38 10.77 4.94 3.45
CA VAL A 38 10.14 4.99 4.78
C VAL A 38 8.71 5.50 4.70
N GLY A 39 8.50 6.66 4.09
CA GLY A 39 7.20 7.31 4.05
C GLY A 39 6.17 6.48 3.29
N ILE A 40 6.48 6.14 2.04
CA ILE A 40 5.56 5.42 1.15
C ILE A 40 5.35 4.00 1.66
N GLY A 41 6.40 3.26 2.03
CA GLY A 41 6.26 1.90 2.56
C GLY A 41 5.35 1.82 3.79
N PHE A 42 5.58 2.63 4.83
CA PHE A 42 4.73 2.54 6.03
C PHE A 42 3.31 3.08 5.81
N VAL A 43 3.14 4.16 5.02
CA VAL A 43 1.81 4.71 4.73
C VAL A 43 1.00 3.75 3.88
N SER A 44 1.61 3.13 2.86
CA SER A 44 0.97 2.14 1.98
C SER A 44 0.60 0.87 2.73
N ALA A 45 1.49 0.34 3.59
CA ALA A 45 1.16 -0.81 4.45
C ALA A 45 -0.04 -0.52 5.36
N ALA A 46 -0.05 0.64 6.03
CA ALA A 46 -1.16 1.05 6.89
C ALA A 46 -2.45 1.23 6.09
N GLY A 47 -2.37 1.87 4.91
CA GLY A 47 -3.50 2.03 4.00
C GLY A 47 -4.09 0.70 3.57
N PHE A 48 -3.27 -0.25 3.12
CA PHE A 48 -3.74 -1.57 2.70
C PHE A 48 -4.43 -2.34 3.81
N VAL A 49 -3.87 -2.30 5.03
CA VAL A 49 -4.50 -2.90 6.21
C VAL A 49 -5.85 -2.25 6.49
N LEU A 50 -5.93 -0.92 6.53
CA LEU A 50 -7.17 -0.20 6.84
C LEU A 50 -8.26 -0.39 5.78
N VAL A 51 -7.90 -0.40 4.50
CA VAL A 51 -8.88 -0.55 3.42
C VAL A 51 -9.44 -1.96 3.38
N HIS A 52 -8.61 -3.00 3.53
CA HIS A 52 -9.00 -4.37 3.24
C HIS A 52 -9.29 -5.23 4.48
N LEU A 53 -8.60 -5.00 5.60
CA LEU A 53 -8.74 -5.85 6.81
C LEU A 53 -9.69 -5.26 7.84
N PHE A 54 -9.92 -3.95 7.84
CA PHE A 54 -10.89 -3.37 8.75
C PHE A 54 -12.32 -3.55 8.22
N PRO A 55 -13.32 -3.60 9.12
CA PRO A 55 -14.72 -3.46 8.72
C PRO A 55 -14.91 -2.10 8.01
N ASP A 56 -16.09 -1.89 7.45
CA ASP A 56 -16.58 -0.71 6.73
C ASP A 56 -16.57 0.63 7.51
N TRP A 57 -15.73 0.75 8.54
CA TRP A 57 -15.49 1.91 9.41
C TRP A 57 -15.25 3.22 8.67
N PHE A 58 -14.68 3.17 7.46
CA PHE A 58 -14.37 4.35 6.64
C PHE A 58 -15.29 4.52 5.42
N GLY A 59 -16.40 3.79 5.37
CA GLY A 59 -17.42 3.91 4.32
C GLY A 59 -16.83 3.77 2.91
N PRO A 60 -16.84 4.82 2.05
CA PRO A 60 -16.37 4.74 0.66
C PRO A 60 -14.88 4.42 0.48
N LEU A 61 -14.09 4.51 1.55
CA LEU A 61 -12.65 4.22 1.55
C LEU A 61 -12.34 2.78 1.94
N SER A 62 -13.34 1.97 2.29
CA SER A 62 -13.15 0.57 2.67
C SER A 62 -13.52 -0.36 1.51
N ASP A 63 -12.64 -1.32 1.22
CA ASP A 63 -12.91 -2.47 0.35
C ASP A 63 -12.62 -3.73 1.17
N SER A 64 -13.41 -3.91 2.24
CA SER A 64 -13.17 -4.93 3.24
C SER A 64 -13.29 -6.33 2.66
N PHE A 65 -12.26 -7.15 2.86
CA PHE A 65 -12.27 -8.57 2.48
C PHE A 65 -13.02 -9.42 3.51
N ILE A 66 -13.22 -8.91 4.73
CA ILE A 66 -13.90 -9.62 5.82
C ILE A 66 -15.42 -9.52 5.66
N ASN A 67 -15.93 -8.33 5.33
CA ASN A 67 -17.36 -8.08 5.09
C ASN A 67 -17.64 -7.73 3.62
N ALA A 68 -16.98 -8.43 2.70
CA ALA A 68 -17.09 -8.15 1.27
C ALA A 68 -18.53 -8.41 0.74
N PRO A 69 -19.15 -7.48 0.00
CA PRO A 69 -20.37 -7.76 -0.73
C PRO A 69 -20.15 -8.94 -1.71
N ALA A 70 -21.17 -9.78 -1.93
CA ALA A 70 -21.05 -10.93 -2.84
C ALA A 70 -20.60 -10.55 -4.27
N ALA A 71 -20.82 -9.30 -4.68
CA ALA A 71 -20.37 -8.76 -5.97
C ALA A 71 -18.85 -8.50 -6.07
N ALA A 72 -18.14 -8.37 -4.94
CA ALA A 72 -16.70 -8.05 -4.90
C ALA A 72 -15.79 -9.21 -5.35
N LYS A 73 -16.30 -10.45 -5.34
CA LYS A 73 -15.59 -11.67 -5.80
C LYS A 73 -14.19 -11.85 -5.18
N VAL A 74 -14.01 -11.44 -3.92
CA VAL A 74 -12.78 -11.66 -3.15
C VAL A 74 -12.48 -13.16 -3.11
N ASN A 75 -11.26 -13.52 -3.50
CA ASN A 75 -10.82 -14.91 -3.57
C ASN A 75 -9.42 -15.06 -2.96
N GLY A 76 -8.88 -16.29 -2.99
CA GLY A 76 -7.56 -16.57 -2.40
C GLY A 76 -6.42 -15.75 -3.02
N PHE A 77 -6.51 -15.40 -4.30
CA PHE A 77 -5.50 -14.54 -4.94
C PHE A 77 -5.60 -13.09 -4.47
N SER A 78 -6.81 -12.57 -4.25
CA SER A 78 -7.02 -11.24 -3.64
C SER A 78 -6.34 -11.14 -2.27
N TRP A 79 -6.53 -12.16 -1.43
CA TRP A 79 -5.88 -12.25 -0.11
C TRP A 79 -4.36 -12.34 -0.21
N PHE A 80 -3.86 -13.19 -1.11
CA PHE A 80 -2.42 -13.29 -1.36
C PHE A 80 -1.83 -11.94 -1.78
N ALA A 81 -2.44 -11.25 -2.74
CA ALA A 81 -1.98 -9.97 -3.23
C ALA A 81 -1.95 -8.90 -2.12
N ALA A 82 -3.01 -8.82 -1.31
CA ALA A 82 -3.07 -7.86 -0.20
C ALA A 82 -2.01 -8.13 0.87
N ILE A 83 -1.82 -9.39 1.28
CA ILE A 83 -0.80 -9.76 2.27
C ILE A 83 0.61 -9.51 1.72
N PHE A 84 0.84 -9.89 0.46
CA PHE A 84 2.12 -9.68 -0.21
C PHE A 84 2.47 -8.19 -0.27
N GLU A 85 1.52 -7.35 -0.67
CA GLU A 85 1.70 -5.88 -0.74
C GLU A 85 2.08 -5.33 0.64
N ILE A 86 1.32 -5.66 1.69
CA ILE A 86 1.61 -5.20 3.07
C ILE A 86 3.03 -5.60 3.49
N ILE A 87 3.45 -6.84 3.23
CA ILE A 87 4.79 -7.31 3.58
C ILE A 87 5.86 -6.56 2.78
N ALA A 88 5.67 -6.38 1.47
CA ALA A 88 6.61 -5.67 0.61
C ALA A 88 6.80 -4.22 1.06
N ASP A 89 5.70 -3.53 1.35
CA ASP A 89 5.67 -2.16 1.85
C ASP A 89 6.42 -2.00 3.18
N LEU A 90 6.18 -2.92 4.12
CA LEU A 90 6.91 -2.95 5.39
C LEU A 90 8.41 -3.18 5.19
N LEU A 91 8.79 -4.11 4.31
CA LEU A 91 10.20 -4.40 4.02
C LEU A 91 10.90 -3.20 3.39
N ILE A 92 10.26 -2.51 2.46
CA ILE A 92 10.76 -1.26 1.85
C ILE A 92 10.92 -0.18 2.92
N GLY A 93 9.92 0.02 3.78
CA GLY A 93 9.98 0.99 4.88
C GLY A 93 11.12 0.71 5.86
N ILE A 94 11.30 -0.55 6.26
CA ILE A 94 12.39 -0.99 7.14
C ILE A 94 13.76 -0.80 6.46
N ALA A 95 13.88 -1.15 5.18
CA ALA A 95 15.10 -0.95 4.41
C ALA A 95 15.48 0.54 4.34
N GLY A 96 14.50 1.42 4.08
CA GLY A 96 14.69 2.86 4.12
C GLY A 96 15.18 3.37 5.48
N LEU A 97 14.59 2.88 6.59
CA LEU A 97 15.03 3.23 7.95
C LEU A 97 16.48 2.81 8.20
N ARG A 98 16.86 1.59 7.79
CA ARG A 98 18.23 1.08 7.95
C ARG A 98 19.23 1.90 7.12
N ALA A 99 18.88 2.24 5.89
CA ALA A 99 19.72 3.06 5.03
C ALA A 99 19.96 4.46 5.62
N ARG A 100 18.92 5.09 6.19
CA ARG A 100 19.06 6.39 6.86
C ARG A 100 19.94 6.32 8.10
N ARG A 101 19.87 5.24 8.88
CA ARG A 101 20.72 5.04 10.07
C ARG A 101 22.18 4.80 9.71
N ALA A 102 22.46 4.13 8.60
CA ALA A 102 23.83 3.89 8.14
C ALA A 102 24.51 5.15 7.57
N ALA A 103 23.73 6.15 7.17
CA ALA A 103 24.22 7.42 6.61
C ALA A 103 24.33 8.56 7.64
N ALA A 104 24.00 8.28 8.91
CA ALA A 104 24.08 9.22 10.03
C ALA A 104 25.31 8.92 10.90
#